data_AF-A0A7M5X4A5-F1
#
_entry.id   AF-A0A7M5X4A5-F1
#
_cell.length_a   1.000
_cell.length_b   1.000
_cell.length_c   1.000
_cell.angle_alpha   90.00
_cell.angle_beta   90.00
_cell.angle_gamma   90.00
#
_symmetry.space_group_name_H-M   'P 1'
#
loop_
_entity.id
_entity.type
_entity.pdbx_description
1 polymer ?
#
loop_
_entity_poly.entity_id
_entity_poly.type
_entity_poly.pdbx_seq_one_letter_code
_entity_poly.pdbx_strand_id
1 'polypeptide(L)'
;MYCHQCGRAFSDDDVFCTGCGTKKRPMDISNLGDSEEEIIEYYFRRGFQYSTILCFLTRKHNINMSLRTLKRRLSALNLKKRDDNINLGQLRQIIRTEIQGPSCQLGYRGMWNKLRTTYNITVPRDTVMEILKEIDPEGTEKRKSRKLQRRVYRSGGPNSAWHMDGYDKLKPYGLPIHGCVDGFSRKILWLEVCKTNNNPIMPAMYFLRTVKQLNVLPMKFRTDCGTENGLVAAIQCAFHDNENAHQYGQSIRNQRIENWWSHQRRGFTNWIITYFKELVDDGYLIPGNENHKACVWFVYSKFLQTELDKVKIEWNNHYIRHSNYCEVSGKPDELYFLPETVDYEECGLQVPHDDIEAIIEHENIFDRASDIENENTDPDLKDFFEYIINESRLEYPPKNWECALFMYKLIIDHLN
;
A
#
# COMPACT_ATOMS: atom_id res chain seq x y z
N MET A 1 23.57 20.59 -17.26
CA MET A 1 23.06 19.27 -17.71
C MET A 1 21.53 19.35 -17.73
N TYR A 2 20.78 18.62 -18.58
CA TYR A 2 19.31 18.69 -18.56
C TYR A 2 18.70 17.41 -17.99
N CYS A 3 17.63 17.55 -17.21
CA CYS A 3 16.89 16.42 -16.67
C CYS A 3 16.20 15.67 -17.82
N HIS A 4 16.53 14.38 -17.97
CA HIS A 4 15.95 13.53 -19.01
C HIS A 4 14.43 13.31 -18.87
N GLN A 5 13.87 13.54 -17.68
CA GLN A 5 12.45 13.38 -17.39
C GLN A 5 11.64 14.62 -17.77
N CYS A 6 12.12 15.83 -17.43
CA CYS A 6 11.35 17.07 -17.52
C CYS A 6 12.01 18.19 -18.35
N GLY A 7 13.23 17.98 -18.83
CA GLY A 7 13.95 18.93 -19.69
C GLY A 7 14.53 20.16 -18.98
N ARG A 8 14.38 20.30 -17.65
CA ARG A 8 14.98 21.42 -16.89
C ARG A 8 16.50 21.30 -16.78
N ALA A 9 17.18 22.45 -16.78
CA ALA A 9 18.60 22.50 -16.50
C ALA A 9 18.88 22.18 -15.02
N PHE A 10 19.87 21.33 -14.78
CA PHE A 10 20.56 21.18 -13.50
C PHE A 10 21.56 22.31 -13.31
N SER A 11 21.65 22.83 -12.10
CA SER A 11 22.80 23.58 -11.60
C SER A 11 23.99 22.63 -11.43
N ASP A 12 25.21 23.16 -11.38
CA ASP A 12 26.40 22.33 -11.38
C ASP A 12 26.51 21.45 -10.11
N ASP A 13 25.99 21.93 -8.97
CA ASP A 13 25.98 21.23 -7.67
C ASP A 13 24.74 20.36 -7.43
N ASP A 14 23.72 20.43 -8.29
CA ASP A 14 22.46 19.70 -8.06
C ASP A 14 22.68 18.19 -8.21
N VAL A 15 22.40 17.40 -7.17
CA VAL A 15 22.38 15.93 -7.24
C VAL A 15 21.03 15.40 -7.76
N PHE A 16 19.97 16.21 -7.65
CA PHE A 16 18.60 15.86 -8.04
C PHE A 16 17.96 17.03 -8.80
N CYS A 17 17.03 16.71 -9.71
CA CYS A 17 16.36 17.74 -10.49
C CYS A 17 15.33 18.45 -9.62
N THR A 18 15.51 19.74 -9.41
CA THR A 18 14.62 20.59 -8.60
C THR A 18 13.16 20.62 -9.07
N GLY A 19 12.89 20.30 -10.34
CA GLY A 19 11.53 20.27 -10.89
C GLY A 19 10.77 18.95 -10.77
N CYS A 20 11.46 17.81 -10.67
CA CYS A 20 10.81 16.49 -10.68
C CYS A 20 11.49 15.42 -9.84
N GLY A 21 12.46 15.80 -8.98
CA GLY A 21 13.16 14.92 -8.04
C GLY A 21 14.09 13.88 -8.68
N THR A 22 14.23 13.87 -10.01
CA THR A 22 15.00 12.84 -10.71
C THR A 22 16.49 12.99 -10.44
N LYS A 23 17.13 11.92 -9.95
CA LYS A 23 18.58 11.88 -9.66
C LYS A 23 19.39 12.17 -10.92
N LYS A 24 20.39 13.05 -10.79
CA LYS A 24 21.39 13.32 -11.83
C LYS A 24 22.17 12.02 -12.04
N ARG A 25 21.99 11.39 -13.20
CA ARG A 25 22.77 10.20 -13.55
C ARG A 25 24.23 10.64 -13.79
N PRO A 26 25.23 9.94 -13.24
CA PRO A 26 26.59 10.05 -13.74
C PRO A 26 26.57 9.70 -15.23
N MET A 27 27.13 10.54 -16.08
CA MET A 27 27.34 10.17 -17.49
C MET A 27 28.59 9.32 -17.55
N ASP A 28 28.45 8.03 -17.88
CA ASP A 28 29.54 7.23 -18.40
C ASP A 28 29.90 7.74 -19.80
N ILE A 29 31.01 8.48 -19.89
CA ILE A 29 31.60 9.01 -21.14
C ILE A 29 32.82 8.16 -21.53
N SER A 30 33.10 7.07 -20.81
CA SER A 30 34.31 6.25 -20.90
C SER A 30 34.54 5.54 -22.25
N ASN A 31 33.58 5.59 -23.19
CA ASN A 31 33.65 4.92 -24.50
C ASN A 31 33.16 5.79 -25.67
N LEU A 32 33.34 7.12 -25.65
CA LEU A 32 33.24 7.90 -26.89
C LEU A 32 34.61 7.91 -27.57
N GLY A 33 34.67 7.59 -28.86
CA GLY A 33 35.89 7.77 -29.66
C GLY A 33 36.34 9.23 -29.68
N ASP A 34 37.65 9.45 -29.79
CA ASP A 34 38.29 10.75 -29.59
C ASP A 34 38.07 11.76 -30.74
N SER A 35 37.37 11.37 -31.82
CA SER A 35 37.22 12.24 -32.99
C SER A 35 36.03 13.20 -32.90
N GLU A 36 36.20 14.42 -33.43
CA GLU A 36 35.13 15.44 -33.54
C GLU A 36 33.87 14.85 -34.21
N GLU A 37 34.06 13.98 -35.21
CA GLU A 37 32.99 13.40 -36.02
C GLU A 37 32.16 12.37 -35.24
N GLU A 38 32.81 11.49 -34.47
CA GLU A 38 32.13 10.51 -33.62
C GLU A 38 31.31 11.18 -32.49
N ILE A 39 31.83 12.26 -31.91
CA ILE A 39 31.13 13.04 -30.88
C ILE A 39 29.88 13.72 -31.47
N ILE A 40 30.01 14.34 -32.64
CA ILE A 40 28.87 14.97 -33.34
C ILE A 40 27.82 13.92 -33.69
N GLU A 41 28.25 12.77 -34.22
CA GLU A 41 27.38 11.66 -34.57
C GLU A 41 26.64 11.11 -33.34
N TYR A 42 27.34 10.91 -32.22
CA TYR A 42 26.77 10.43 -30.97
C TYR A 42 25.61 11.32 -30.50
N TYR A 43 25.83 12.64 -30.44
CA TYR A 43 24.78 13.56 -29.99
C TYR A 43 23.66 13.71 -31.01
N PHE A 44 23.98 13.67 -32.30
CA PHE A 44 22.98 13.76 -33.36
C PHE A 44 22.06 12.53 -33.35
N ARG A 45 22.60 11.31 -33.30
CA ARG A 45 21.84 10.06 -33.28
C ARG A 45 20.94 9.95 -32.04
N ARG A 46 21.33 10.55 -30.91
CA ARG A 46 20.48 10.65 -29.69
C ARG A 46 19.36 11.69 -29.78
N GLY A 47 19.29 12.47 -30.86
CA GLY A 47 18.18 13.38 -31.14
C GLY A 47 18.24 14.72 -30.40
N PHE A 48 19.43 15.14 -29.94
CA PHE A 48 19.60 16.47 -29.33
C PHE A 48 19.33 17.59 -30.36
N GLN A 49 18.79 18.72 -29.87
CA GLN A 49 18.63 19.91 -30.71
C GLN A 49 20.00 20.49 -31.06
N TYR A 50 20.12 21.13 -32.23
CA TYR A 50 21.41 21.67 -32.68
C TYR A 50 22.03 22.65 -31.67
N SER A 51 21.23 23.51 -31.04
CA SER A 51 21.70 24.39 -29.97
C SER A 51 22.27 23.60 -28.77
N THR A 52 21.63 22.49 -28.40
CA THR A 52 22.09 21.62 -27.32
C THR A 52 23.37 20.87 -27.70
N ILE A 53 23.48 20.40 -28.95
CA ILE A 53 24.69 19.75 -29.46
C ILE A 53 25.88 20.72 -29.38
N LEU A 54 25.70 21.97 -29.83
CA LEU A 54 26.73 23.01 -29.72
C LEU A 54 27.15 23.22 -28.26
N CYS A 55 26.19 23.31 -27.33
CA CYS A 55 26.50 23.43 -25.91
C CYS A 55 27.29 22.23 -25.36
N PHE A 56 26.98 21.00 -25.79
CA PHE A 56 27.74 19.81 -25.38
C PHE A 56 29.14 19.82 -25.95
N LEU A 57 29.30 20.14 -27.24
CA LEU A 57 30.60 20.25 -27.89
C LEU A 57 31.50 21.27 -27.17
N THR A 58 30.96 22.45 -26.86
CA THR A 58 31.74 23.52 -26.20
C THR A 58 32.03 23.21 -24.73
N ARG A 59 31.03 22.79 -23.95
CA ARG A 59 31.19 22.65 -22.49
C ARG A 59 31.76 21.31 -22.03
N LYS A 60 31.69 20.27 -22.87
CA LYS A 60 32.13 18.91 -22.49
C LYS A 60 33.29 18.38 -23.31
N HIS A 61 33.42 18.82 -24.56
CA HIS A 61 34.48 18.35 -25.46
C HIS A 61 35.47 19.45 -25.86
N ASN A 62 35.28 20.68 -25.34
CA ASN A 62 36.08 21.85 -25.68
C ASN A 62 36.14 22.17 -27.19
N ILE A 63 35.13 21.73 -27.95
CA ILE A 63 34.98 21.96 -29.38
C ILE A 63 34.08 23.18 -29.57
N ASN A 64 34.65 24.27 -30.07
CA ASN A 64 33.91 25.49 -30.38
C ASN A 64 33.56 25.54 -31.87
N MET A 65 32.28 25.50 -32.20
CA MET A 65 31.82 25.56 -33.58
C MET A 65 30.53 26.35 -33.74
N SER A 66 30.36 26.97 -34.91
CA SER A 66 29.12 27.66 -35.24
C SER A 66 28.01 26.68 -35.67
N LEU A 67 26.75 27.09 -35.57
CA LEU A 67 25.62 26.33 -36.10
C LEU A 67 25.77 26.00 -37.60
N ARG A 68 26.38 26.91 -38.38
CA ARG A 68 26.67 26.69 -39.80
C ARG A 68 27.70 25.58 -39.98
N THR A 69 28.75 25.57 -39.16
CA THR A 69 29.79 24.52 -39.15
C THR A 69 29.20 23.16 -38.78
N LEU A 70 28.37 23.09 -37.73
CA LEU A 70 27.68 21.87 -37.32
C LEU A 70 26.80 21.31 -38.44
N LYS A 71 25.98 22.15 -39.09
CA LYS A 71 25.14 21.71 -40.22
C LYS A 71 25.97 21.20 -41.40
N ARG A 72 27.10 21.83 -41.70
CA ARG A 72 28.04 21.38 -42.75
C ARG A 72 28.64 20.01 -42.41
N ARG A 73 29.07 19.80 -41.17
CA ARG A 73 29.60 18.51 -40.69
C ARG A 73 28.55 17.40 -40.76
N LEU A 74 27.33 17.66 -40.29
CA LEU A 74 26.22 16.71 -40.41
C LEU A 74 25.93 16.31 -41.87
N SER A 75 26.01 17.28 -42.79
CA SER A 75 25.86 17.01 -44.22
C SER A 75 27.01 16.17 -44.78
N ALA A 76 28.25 16.44 -44.37
CA ALA A 76 29.43 15.68 -44.80
C ALA A 76 29.38 14.23 -44.29
N LEU A 77 28.86 14.02 -43.08
CA LEU A 77 28.66 12.71 -42.45
C LEU A 77 27.39 11.98 -42.92
N ASN A 78 26.64 12.54 -43.89
CA ASN A 78 25.34 12.04 -44.35
C ASN A 78 24.31 11.80 -43.24
N LEU A 79 24.42 12.54 -42.13
CA LEU A 79 23.54 12.43 -40.97
C LEU A 79 22.24 13.21 -41.20
N LYS A 80 21.21 12.49 -41.66
CA LYS A 80 19.87 13.03 -41.89
C LYS A 80 18.95 12.80 -40.69
N LYS A 81 18.02 13.73 -40.45
CA LYS A 81 16.98 13.61 -39.41
C LYS A 81 15.90 12.57 -39.74
N ARG A 82 15.87 12.08 -40.98
CA ARG A 82 14.98 11.03 -41.46
C ARG A 82 15.84 10.07 -42.25
N ASP A 83 15.67 8.80 -41.98
CA ASP A 83 16.27 7.75 -42.78
C ASP A 83 15.23 7.27 -43.78
N ASP A 84 15.39 7.71 -45.02
CA ASP A 84 14.45 7.45 -46.11
C ASP A 84 14.57 5.99 -46.65
N ASN A 85 15.54 5.20 -46.15
CA ASN A 85 15.83 3.84 -46.61
C ASN A 85 15.32 2.74 -45.67
N ILE A 86 14.57 3.07 -44.60
CA ILE A 86 14.13 2.06 -43.62
C ILE A 86 13.06 1.15 -44.23
N ASN A 87 13.37 -0.13 -44.34
CA ASN A 87 12.41 -1.17 -44.68
C ASN A 87 11.39 -1.33 -43.53
N LEU A 88 10.13 -0.99 -43.78
CA LEU A 88 9.03 -1.12 -42.80
C LEU A 88 8.88 -2.55 -42.24
N GLY A 89 9.25 -3.58 -43.01
CA GLY A 89 9.26 -4.96 -42.55
C GLY A 89 10.30 -5.23 -41.46
N GLN A 90 11.51 -4.66 -41.59
CA GLN A 90 12.55 -4.76 -40.56
C GLN A 90 12.16 -3.99 -39.30
N LEU A 91 11.56 -2.81 -39.46
CA LEU A 91 11.04 -2.01 -38.34
C LEU A 91 9.97 -2.75 -37.54
N ARG A 92 9.01 -3.40 -38.23
CA ARG A 92 7.99 -4.24 -37.60
C ARG A 92 8.60 -5.39 -36.81
N GLN A 93 9.63 -6.04 -37.36
CA GLN A 93 10.28 -7.17 -36.68
C GLN A 93 10.99 -6.73 -35.41
N ILE A 94 11.73 -5.61 -35.43
CA ILE A 94 12.39 -5.06 -34.25
C ILE A 94 11.37 -4.70 -33.17
N ILE A 95 10.27 -4.03 -33.55
CA ILE A 95 9.18 -3.68 -32.62
C ILE A 95 8.53 -4.95 -32.02
N ARG A 96 8.32 -6.01 -32.81
CA ARG A 96 7.81 -7.30 -32.31
C ARG A 96 8.74 -7.92 -31.26
N THR A 97 10.03 -8.00 -31.55
CA THR A 97 11.01 -8.54 -30.60
C THR A 97 11.06 -7.73 -29.31
N GLU A 98 10.97 -6.40 -29.40
CA GLU A 98 10.94 -5.53 -28.23
C GLU A 98 9.68 -5.68 -27.38
N ILE A 99 8.51 -5.86 -28.01
CA ILE A 99 7.25 -6.12 -27.30
C ILE A 99 7.26 -7.49 -26.59
N GLN A 100 8.03 -8.47 -27.07
CA GLN A 100 8.16 -9.75 -26.35
C GLN A 100 9.00 -9.64 -25.07
N GLY A 101 9.73 -8.53 -24.89
CA GLY A 101 10.57 -8.27 -23.73
C GLY A 101 10.03 -7.19 -22.79
N PRO A 102 10.89 -6.66 -21.89
CA PRO A 102 10.51 -5.61 -20.93
C PRO A 102 9.96 -4.33 -21.58
N SER A 103 10.27 -4.10 -22.86
CA SER A 103 9.79 -2.94 -23.62
C SER A 103 8.31 -3.04 -23.99
N CYS A 104 7.63 -4.16 -23.70
CA CYS A 104 6.19 -4.32 -23.82
C CYS A 104 5.41 -3.23 -23.07
N GLN A 105 5.99 -2.68 -21.99
CA GLN A 105 5.40 -1.60 -21.20
C GLN A 105 5.57 -0.21 -21.83
N LEU A 106 6.47 -0.05 -22.82
CA LEU A 106 6.72 1.24 -23.45
C LEU A 106 5.57 1.64 -24.37
N GLY A 107 5.05 2.86 -24.20
CA GLY A 107 4.18 3.47 -25.20
C GLY A 107 4.96 3.90 -26.45
N TYR A 108 4.25 4.34 -27.48
CA TYR A 108 4.85 4.70 -28.78
C TYR A 108 5.98 5.73 -28.70
N ARG A 109 5.92 6.69 -27.75
CA ARG A 109 7.01 7.67 -27.55
C ARG A 109 8.27 7.02 -26.97
N GLY A 110 8.11 6.07 -26.06
CA GLY A 110 9.22 5.31 -25.47
C GLY A 110 9.85 4.39 -26.49
N MET A 111 9.03 3.65 -27.25
CA MET A 111 9.50 2.80 -28.34
C MET A 111 10.20 3.62 -29.43
N TRP A 112 9.65 4.76 -29.82
CA TRP A 112 10.28 5.68 -30.77
C TRP A 112 11.64 6.20 -30.30
N ASN A 113 11.76 6.53 -29.01
CA ASN A 113 13.04 6.92 -28.45
C ASN A 113 14.03 5.74 -28.42
N LYS A 114 13.58 4.54 -28.06
CA LYS A 114 14.42 3.33 -28.02
C LYS A 114 14.95 2.95 -29.41
N LEU A 115 14.10 2.99 -30.42
CA LEU A 115 14.48 2.80 -31.83
C LEU A 115 15.60 3.78 -32.22
N ARG A 116 15.49 5.04 -31.79
CA ARG A 116 16.54 6.04 -32.02
C ARG A 116 17.82 5.76 -31.24
N THR A 117 17.73 5.49 -29.93
CA THR A 117 18.91 5.45 -29.06
C THR A 117 19.66 4.12 -29.08
N THR A 118 18.96 3.02 -29.32
CA THR A 118 19.51 1.66 -29.24
C THR A 118 19.75 1.08 -30.63
N TYR A 119 18.84 1.33 -31.57
CA TYR A 119 18.93 0.79 -32.92
C TYR A 119 19.44 1.81 -33.95
N ASN A 120 19.64 3.07 -33.55
CA ASN A 120 19.99 4.19 -34.46
C ASN A 120 18.98 4.39 -35.59
N ILE A 121 17.73 3.99 -35.38
CA ILE A 121 16.65 4.05 -36.37
C ILE A 121 15.85 5.34 -36.15
N THR A 122 15.79 6.19 -37.18
CA THR A 122 15.05 7.45 -37.11
C THR A 122 13.85 7.45 -38.06
N VAL A 123 12.68 7.17 -37.48
CA VAL A 123 11.38 7.13 -38.19
C VAL A 123 10.42 8.19 -37.68
N PRO A 124 9.39 8.55 -38.47
CA PRO A 124 8.29 9.35 -37.96
C PRO A 124 7.63 8.68 -36.76
N ARG A 125 7.31 9.49 -35.75
CA ARG A 125 6.67 9.02 -34.52
C ARG A 125 5.33 8.33 -34.79
N ASP A 126 4.58 8.86 -35.76
CA ASP A 126 3.25 8.36 -36.08
C ASP A 126 3.32 6.99 -36.78
N THR A 127 4.38 6.71 -37.54
CA THR A 127 4.65 5.36 -38.08
C THR A 127 4.85 4.33 -36.98
N VAL A 128 5.61 4.66 -35.91
CA VAL A 128 5.77 3.76 -34.75
C VAL A 128 4.46 3.55 -34.02
N MET A 129 3.63 4.61 -33.92
CA MET A 129 2.30 4.51 -33.31
C MET A 129 1.37 3.59 -34.10
N GLU A 130 1.34 3.69 -35.43
CA GLU A 130 0.53 2.82 -36.29
C GLU A 130 0.99 1.37 -36.20
N ILE A 131 2.30 1.12 -36.28
CA ILE A 131 2.87 -0.23 -36.17
C ILE A 131 2.58 -0.84 -34.79
N LEU A 132 2.66 -0.07 -33.71
CA LEU A 132 2.32 -0.56 -32.37
C LEU A 132 0.83 -0.84 -32.20
N LYS A 133 -0.06 -0.06 -32.83
CA LYS A 133 -1.50 -0.36 -32.85
C LYS A 133 -1.80 -1.65 -33.59
N GLU A 134 -1.05 -1.93 -34.66
CA GLU A 134 -1.19 -3.16 -35.45
C GLU A 134 -0.67 -4.40 -34.69
N ILE A 135 0.52 -4.29 -34.07
CA ILE A 135 1.20 -5.42 -33.43
C ILE A 135 0.69 -5.68 -31.99
N ASP A 136 0.36 -4.63 -31.24
CA ASP A 136 -0.07 -4.68 -29.85
C ASP A 136 -1.33 -3.82 -29.62
N PRO A 137 -2.47 -4.20 -30.24
CA PRO A 137 -3.73 -3.46 -30.08
C PRO A 137 -4.19 -3.48 -28.62
N GLU A 138 -4.03 -4.61 -27.92
CA GLU A 138 -4.45 -4.78 -26.53
C GLU A 138 -3.61 -3.93 -25.56
N GLY A 139 -2.28 -3.95 -25.68
CA GLY A 139 -1.41 -3.11 -24.86
C GLY A 139 -1.57 -1.62 -25.16
N THR A 140 -1.87 -1.26 -26.41
CA THR A 140 -2.21 0.12 -26.78
C THR A 140 -3.49 0.60 -26.08
N GLU A 141 -4.53 -0.22 -26.05
CA GLU A 141 -5.81 0.12 -25.41
C GLU A 141 -5.74 0.08 -23.88
N LYS A 142 -4.97 -0.87 -23.32
CA LYS A 142 -4.61 -0.86 -21.90
C LYS A 142 -3.95 0.47 -21.52
N ARG A 143 -3.00 0.97 -22.30
CA ARG A 143 -2.31 2.26 -22.05
C ARG A 143 -3.21 3.48 -22.25
N LYS A 144 -4.11 3.47 -23.24
CA LYS A 144 -5.07 4.57 -23.44
C LYS A 144 -6.12 4.68 -22.35
N SER A 145 -6.49 3.55 -21.73
CA SER A 145 -7.58 3.49 -20.75
C SER A 145 -7.36 4.35 -19.50
N ARG A 146 -6.12 4.79 -19.21
CA ARG A 146 -5.72 5.49 -17.96
C ARG A 146 -6.17 4.77 -16.68
N LYS A 147 -6.49 3.48 -16.76
CA LYS A 147 -6.88 2.67 -15.61
C LYS A 147 -5.63 2.15 -14.91
N LEU A 148 -5.60 2.27 -13.58
CA LEU A 148 -4.57 1.63 -12.76
C LEU A 148 -4.64 0.12 -12.98
N GLN A 149 -3.52 -0.49 -13.40
CA GLN A 149 -3.43 -1.94 -13.53
C GLN A 149 -3.36 -2.56 -12.13
N ARG A 150 -4.49 -3.07 -11.66
CA ARG A 150 -4.58 -3.78 -10.38
C ARG A 150 -4.05 -5.20 -10.57
N ARG A 151 -3.16 -5.64 -9.68
CA ARG A 151 -2.63 -7.00 -9.67
C ARG A 151 -3.73 -7.95 -9.20
N VAL A 152 -3.78 -9.15 -9.78
CA VAL A 152 -4.61 -10.23 -9.26
C VAL A 152 -3.94 -10.74 -7.99
N TYR A 153 -4.67 -10.73 -6.88
CA TYR A 153 -4.23 -11.36 -5.65
C TYR A 153 -4.43 -12.87 -5.79
N ARG A 154 -3.37 -13.65 -5.58
CA ARG A 154 -3.41 -15.12 -5.61
C ARG A 154 -3.20 -15.71 -4.22
N SER A 155 -4.06 -16.64 -3.80
CA SER A 155 -3.92 -17.37 -2.53
C SER A 155 -4.01 -18.88 -2.77
N GLY A 156 -3.36 -19.67 -1.90
CA GLY A 156 -3.39 -21.13 -1.98
C GLY A 156 -4.62 -21.79 -1.35
N GLY A 157 -5.42 -21.03 -0.59
CA GLY A 157 -6.52 -21.53 0.24
C GLY A 157 -6.62 -20.72 1.54
N PRO A 158 -7.60 -20.99 2.42
CA PRO A 158 -7.69 -20.35 3.73
C PRO A 158 -6.41 -20.60 4.55
N ASN A 159 -6.05 -19.66 5.41
CA ASN A 159 -4.85 -19.65 6.25
C ASN A 159 -3.51 -19.68 5.51
N SER A 160 -3.52 -19.59 4.17
CA SER A 160 -2.30 -19.42 3.38
C SER A 160 -1.59 -18.11 3.69
N ALA A 161 -2.35 -17.04 3.99
CA ALA A 161 -1.82 -15.78 4.48
C ALA A 161 -2.88 -15.02 5.28
N TRP A 162 -2.52 -14.57 6.48
CA TRP A 162 -3.31 -13.62 7.26
C TRP A 162 -2.77 -12.20 7.10
N HIS A 163 -3.67 -11.23 7.08
CA HIS A 163 -3.39 -9.82 6.83
C HIS A 163 -3.88 -8.99 7.99
N MET A 164 -2.95 -8.52 8.82
CA MET A 164 -3.23 -7.74 10.02
C MET A 164 -2.88 -6.27 9.80
N ASP A 165 -3.72 -5.38 10.30
CA ASP A 165 -3.49 -3.94 10.26
C ASP A 165 -4.29 -3.20 11.34
N GLY A 166 -3.82 -2.02 11.71
CA GLY A 166 -4.47 -1.14 12.67
C GLY A 166 -5.08 0.09 12.00
N TYR A 167 -6.32 0.40 12.36
CA TYR A 167 -7.11 1.49 11.82
C TYR A 167 -7.13 2.71 12.73
N ASP A 168 -6.27 3.68 12.42
CA ASP A 168 -5.99 4.82 13.28
C ASP A 168 -6.99 6.00 13.17
N LYS A 169 -8.09 5.90 12.41
CA LYS A 169 -8.99 7.06 12.21
C LYS A 169 -9.77 7.48 13.45
N LEU A 170 -9.92 6.59 14.43
CA LEU A 170 -10.56 6.87 15.71
C LEU A 170 -9.54 7.07 16.85
N LYS A 171 -8.23 7.00 16.54
CA LYS A 171 -7.14 7.28 17.47
C LYS A 171 -7.22 8.67 18.13
N PRO A 172 -7.66 9.75 17.45
CA PRO A 172 -7.85 11.05 18.11
C PRO A 172 -8.84 11.05 19.28
N TYR A 173 -9.78 10.09 19.29
CA TYR A 173 -10.79 9.92 20.33
C TYR A 173 -10.42 8.83 21.34
N GLY A 174 -9.23 8.25 21.24
CA GLY A 174 -8.77 7.17 22.13
C GLY A 174 -9.33 5.79 21.80
N LEU A 175 -9.88 5.59 20.60
CA LEU A 175 -10.56 4.34 20.21
C LEU A 175 -9.99 3.74 18.90
N PRO A 176 -8.67 3.54 18.74
CA PRO A 176 -8.15 2.84 17.56
C PRO A 176 -8.78 1.44 17.43
N ILE A 177 -8.88 0.94 16.19
CA ILE A 177 -9.42 -0.39 15.91
C ILE A 177 -8.30 -1.24 15.32
N HIS A 178 -8.15 -2.48 15.74
CA HIS A 178 -7.21 -3.42 15.16
C HIS A 178 -7.97 -4.58 14.50
N GLY A 179 -7.50 -5.04 13.34
CA GLY A 179 -8.19 -6.07 12.57
C GLY A 179 -7.26 -7.00 11.84
N CYS A 180 -7.76 -8.19 11.53
CA CYS A 180 -7.08 -9.12 10.64
C CYS A 180 -8.08 -9.89 9.79
N VAL A 181 -7.70 -10.12 8.53
CA VAL A 181 -8.48 -10.89 7.57
C VAL A 181 -7.66 -12.02 6.99
N ASP A 182 -8.33 -13.13 6.69
CA ASP A 182 -7.75 -14.18 5.88
C ASP A 182 -7.64 -13.73 4.41
N GLY A 183 -6.49 -14.00 3.78
CA GLY A 183 -6.17 -13.51 2.45
C GLY A 183 -6.93 -14.21 1.32
N PHE A 184 -7.45 -15.41 1.55
CA PHE A 184 -8.20 -16.18 0.56
C PHE A 184 -9.70 -15.94 0.70
N SER A 185 -10.27 -16.32 1.84
CA SER A 185 -11.71 -16.28 2.10
C SER A 185 -12.20 -14.83 2.29
N ARG A 186 -11.32 -13.92 2.74
CA ARG A 186 -11.62 -12.56 3.21
C ARG A 186 -12.46 -12.56 4.49
N LYS A 187 -12.44 -13.66 5.24
CA LYS A 187 -13.04 -13.75 6.58
C LYS A 187 -12.30 -12.81 7.53
N ILE A 188 -13.04 -12.01 8.28
CA ILE A 188 -12.49 -11.25 9.40
C ILE A 188 -12.24 -12.23 10.54
N LEU A 189 -10.98 -12.35 10.94
CA LEU A 189 -10.53 -13.24 12.01
C LEU A 189 -10.73 -12.57 13.37
N TRP A 190 -10.32 -11.32 13.49
CA TRP A 190 -10.62 -10.45 14.63
C TRP A 190 -10.85 -9.01 14.18
N LEU A 191 -11.59 -8.27 15.00
CA LEU A 191 -11.88 -6.86 14.83
C LEU A 191 -12.17 -6.25 16.20
N GLU A 192 -11.20 -5.55 16.75
CA GLU A 192 -11.16 -5.22 18.17
C GLU A 192 -10.91 -3.73 18.37
N VAL A 193 -11.64 -3.11 19.30
CA VAL A 193 -11.31 -1.77 19.79
C VAL A 193 -10.11 -1.89 20.74
N CYS A 194 -9.08 -1.09 20.50
CA CYS A 194 -7.84 -1.11 21.26
C CYS A 194 -7.64 0.23 21.96
N LYS A 195 -6.98 0.23 23.12
CA LYS A 195 -6.61 1.48 23.80
C LYS A 195 -5.38 2.13 23.15
N THR A 196 -4.48 1.30 22.65
CA THR A 196 -3.28 1.71 21.92
C THR A 196 -3.00 0.76 20.78
N ASN A 197 -2.57 1.33 19.64
CA ASN A 197 -2.11 0.59 18.47
C ASN A 197 -0.58 0.67 18.31
N ASN A 198 0.12 1.19 19.31
CA ASN A 198 1.57 1.38 19.26
C ASN A 198 2.33 0.36 20.13
N ASN A 199 1.63 -0.42 20.96
CA ASN A 199 2.25 -1.37 21.88
C ASN A 199 2.28 -2.77 21.24
N PRO A 200 3.45 -3.41 21.12
CA PRO A 200 3.58 -4.71 20.44
C PRO A 200 2.87 -5.88 21.13
N ILE A 201 2.51 -5.73 22.41
CA ILE A 201 1.75 -6.73 23.16
C ILE A 201 0.32 -6.87 22.61
N MET A 202 -0.31 -5.77 22.17
CA MET A 202 -1.71 -5.82 21.72
C MET A 202 -1.86 -6.65 20.42
N PRO A 203 -1.10 -6.41 19.33
CA PRO A 203 -1.17 -7.26 18.14
C PRO A 203 -0.82 -8.72 18.42
N ALA A 204 0.18 -8.98 19.26
CA ALA A 204 0.58 -10.33 19.65
C ALA A 204 -0.53 -11.07 20.42
N MET A 205 -1.21 -10.36 21.35
CA MET A 205 -2.34 -10.89 22.10
C MET A 205 -3.50 -11.27 21.17
N TYR A 206 -3.88 -10.40 20.22
CA TYR A 206 -4.95 -10.70 19.26
C TYR A 206 -4.61 -11.89 18.36
N PHE A 207 -3.37 -11.97 17.91
CA PHE A 207 -2.87 -13.08 17.12
C PHE A 207 -2.95 -14.40 17.89
N LEU A 208 -2.35 -14.49 19.08
CA LEU A 208 -2.33 -15.71 19.90
C LEU A 208 -3.73 -16.14 20.34
N ARG A 209 -4.59 -15.18 20.73
CA ARG A 209 -6.00 -15.45 21.04
C ARG A 209 -6.71 -16.10 19.86
N THR A 210 -6.49 -15.60 18.65
CA THR A 210 -7.11 -16.12 17.44
C THR A 210 -6.55 -17.49 17.05
N VAL A 211 -5.23 -17.70 17.13
CA VAL A 211 -4.59 -19.00 16.90
C VAL A 211 -5.12 -20.04 17.88
N LYS A 212 -5.26 -19.69 19.17
CA LYS A 212 -5.86 -20.56 20.20
C LYS A 212 -7.31 -20.90 19.88
N GLN A 213 -8.14 -19.91 19.51
CA GLN A 213 -9.56 -20.11 19.22
C GLN A 213 -9.80 -20.98 17.96
N LEU A 214 -8.99 -20.77 16.92
CA LEU A 214 -9.14 -21.50 15.66
C LEU A 214 -8.36 -22.81 15.64
N ASN A 215 -7.43 -23.00 16.57
CA ASN A 215 -6.45 -24.09 16.61
C ASN A 215 -5.66 -24.25 15.29
N VAL A 216 -5.39 -23.11 14.63
CA VAL A 216 -4.72 -23.04 13.34
C VAL A 216 -3.73 -21.88 13.34
N LEU A 217 -2.54 -22.15 12.82
CA LEU A 217 -1.50 -21.17 12.56
C LEU A 217 -1.40 -20.90 11.05
N PRO A 218 -1.41 -19.64 10.59
CA PRO A 218 -1.31 -19.34 9.17
C PRO A 218 0.08 -19.69 8.64
N MET A 219 0.16 -20.06 7.35
CA MET A 219 1.45 -20.29 6.68
C MET A 219 2.26 -19.01 6.53
N LYS A 220 1.58 -17.87 6.34
CA LYS A 220 2.20 -16.56 6.26
C LYS A 220 1.42 -15.56 7.08
N PHE A 221 2.13 -14.75 7.84
CA PHE A 221 1.56 -13.59 8.53
C PHE A 221 2.10 -12.31 7.91
N ARG A 222 1.19 -11.43 7.47
CA ARG A 222 1.52 -10.17 6.81
C ARG A 222 1.11 -9.00 7.67
N THR A 223 2.06 -8.11 7.88
CA THR A 223 1.88 -6.87 8.63
C THR A 223 2.60 -5.72 7.92
N ASP A 224 2.21 -4.50 8.28
CA ASP A 224 2.92 -3.31 7.85
C ASP A 224 4.27 -3.18 8.57
N CYS A 225 5.21 -2.47 7.94
CA CYS A 225 6.49 -2.13 8.56
C CYS A 225 6.29 -1.18 9.75
N GLY A 226 6.01 -1.73 10.92
CA GLY A 226 5.82 -1.01 12.17
C GLY A 226 6.53 -1.73 13.32
N THR A 227 7.06 -0.96 14.27
CA THR A 227 7.75 -1.50 15.45
C THR A 227 6.79 -2.25 16.38
N GLU A 228 5.52 -1.87 16.37
CA GLU A 228 4.42 -2.53 17.06
C GLU A 228 4.18 -3.97 16.57
N ASN A 229 4.60 -4.31 15.35
CA ASN A 229 4.40 -5.65 14.77
C ASN A 229 5.59 -6.58 15.03
N GLY A 230 6.62 -6.13 15.77
CA GLY A 230 7.83 -6.91 16.02
C GLY A 230 7.60 -8.20 16.80
N LEU A 231 6.79 -8.14 17.86
CA LEU A 231 6.54 -9.30 18.73
C LEU A 231 5.74 -10.38 18.01
N VAL A 232 4.66 -10.01 17.32
CA VAL A 232 3.86 -10.98 16.54
C VAL A 232 4.67 -11.62 15.41
N ALA A 233 5.58 -10.86 14.79
CA ALA A 233 6.50 -11.40 13.79
C ALA A 233 7.44 -12.45 14.39
N ALA A 234 8.03 -12.17 15.56
CA ALA A 234 8.90 -13.10 16.26
C ALA A 234 8.16 -14.39 16.63
N ILE A 235 6.95 -14.27 17.19
CA ILE A 235 6.10 -15.41 17.56
C ILE A 235 5.78 -16.28 16.33
N GLN A 236 5.35 -15.67 15.22
CA GLN A 236 5.04 -16.40 13.99
C GLN A 236 6.26 -17.15 13.45
N CYS A 237 7.43 -16.50 13.41
CA CYS A 237 8.66 -17.13 12.94
C CYS A 237 9.11 -18.27 13.86
N ALA A 238 8.93 -18.12 15.18
CA ALA A 238 9.27 -19.15 16.16
C ALA A 238 8.41 -20.41 16.01
N PHE A 239 7.09 -20.25 15.85
CA PHE A 239 6.21 -21.40 15.64
C PHE A 239 6.51 -22.19 14.35
N HIS A 240 6.96 -21.50 13.30
CA HIS A 240 7.28 -22.13 12.02
C HIS A 240 8.74 -22.60 11.90
N ASP A 241 9.60 -22.25 12.86
CA ASP A 241 11.07 -22.33 12.72
C ASP A 241 11.55 -21.78 11.36
N ASN A 242 10.94 -20.67 10.93
CA ASN A 242 11.14 -20.11 9.59
C ASN A 242 10.94 -18.59 9.57
N GLU A 243 12.01 -17.87 9.31
CA GLU A 243 12.01 -16.40 9.22
C GLU A 243 11.11 -15.86 8.09
N ASN A 244 10.80 -16.69 7.07
CA ASN A 244 9.93 -16.30 5.96
C ASN A 244 8.43 -16.48 6.25
N ALA A 245 8.07 -17.03 7.42
CA ALA A 245 6.69 -17.19 7.85
C ALA A 245 6.04 -15.83 8.15
N HIS A 246 6.82 -14.81 8.52
CA HIS A 246 6.37 -13.43 8.63
C HIS A 246 6.86 -12.60 7.43
N GLN A 247 6.01 -11.71 6.92
CA GLN A 247 6.38 -10.80 5.82
C GLN A 247 5.97 -9.36 6.14
N TYR A 248 6.96 -8.50 6.32
CA TYR A 248 6.76 -7.07 6.35
C TYR A 248 6.49 -6.52 4.95
N GLY A 249 5.42 -5.72 4.83
CA GLY A 249 5.06 -5.01 3.62
C GLY A 249 4.90 -3.50 3.86
N GLN A 250 5.00 -2.71 2.80
CA GLN A 250 4.36 -1.39 2.81
C GLN A 250 2.85 -1.58 2.88
N SER A 251 2.10 -0.66 3.49
CA SER A 251 0.62 -0.67 3.55
C SER A 251 -0.05 -1.01 2.23
N ILE A 252 0.47 -0.48 1.12
CA ILE A 252 -0.02 -0.73 -0.26
C ILE A 252 0.03 -2.22 -0.66
N ARG A 253 0.83 -3.03 0.03
CA ARG A 253 0.95 -4.49 -0.17
C ARG A 253 0.07 -5.29 0.79
N ASN A 254 -0.42 -4.70 1.87
CA ASN A 254 -1.38 -5.30 2.81
C ASN A 254 -2.82 -5.19 2.27
N GLN A 255 -2.99 -5.59 1.00
CA GLN A 255 -4.14 -5.20 0.18
C GLN A 255 -5.49 -5.72 0.70
N ARG A 256 -5.49 -6.84 1.42
CA ARG A 256 -6.75 -7.50 1.84
C ARG A 256 -7.41 -6.74 2.97
N ILE A 257 -6.68 -6.46 4.05
CA ILE A 257 -7.18 -5.70 5.18
C ILE A 257 -7.44 -4.24 4.79
N GLU A 258 -6.57 -3.64 3.97
CA GLU A 258 -6.77 -2.26 3.47
C GLU A 258 -8.01 -2.12 2.56
N ASN A 259 -8.27 -3.11 1.69
CA ASN A 259 -9.50 -3.13 0.89
C ASN A 259 -10.73 -3.30 1.78
N TRP A 260 -10.62 -4.12 2.84
CA TRP A 260 -11.68 -4.29 3.81
C TRP A 260 -11.95 -2.99 4.59
N TRP A 261 -10.91 -2.28 5.07
CA TRP A 261 -11.05 -0.95 5.68
C TRP A 261 -11.74 0.05 4.75
N SER A 262 -11.41 0.03 3.45
CA SER A 262 -12.09 0.88 2.47
C SER A 262 -13.57 0.54 2.30
N HIS A 263 -13.96 -0.73 2.45
CA HIS A 263 -15.37 -1.12 2.43
C HIS A 263 -16.07 -0.63 3.70
N GLN A 264 -15.47 -0.91 4.86
CA GLN A 264 -16.01 -0.56 6.17
C GLN A 264 -16.16 0.96 6.36
N ARG A 265 -15.27 1.74 5.74
CA ARG A 265 -15.37 3.21 5.67
C ARG A 265 -16.61 3.71 4.93
N ARG A 266 -17.45 2.86 4.34
CA ARG A 266 -18.74 3.26 3.75
C ARG A 266 -19.94 2.95 4.64
N GLY A 267 -19.71 2.27 5.76
CA GLY A 267 -20.74 1.90 6.73
C GLY A 267 -20.45 2.48 8.11
N PHE A 268 -20.46 1.60 9.11
CA PHE A 268 -20.38 1.94 10.54
C PHE A 268 -19.21 2.86 10.88
N THR A 269 -18.01 2.60 10.36
CA THR A 269 -16.83 3.40 10.68
C THR A 269 -16.93 4.85 10.19
N ASN A 270 -17.65 5.12 9.10
CA ASN A 270 -17.89 6.52 8.70
C ASN A 270 -18.89 7.21 9.60
N TRP A 271 -19.96 6.50 9.96
CA TRP A 271 -20.98 7.02 10.87
C TRP A 271 -20.36 7.41 12.22
N ILE A 272 -19.56 6.53 12.83
CA ILE A 272 -18.95 6.84 14.14
C ILE A 272 -17.91 7.97 14.06
N ILE A 273 -17.17 8.08 12.95
CA ILE A 273 -16.24 9.20 12.73
C ILE A 273 -17.01 10.52 12.62
N THR A 274 -18.13 10.55 11.89
CA THR A 274 -18.99 11.73 11.80
C THR A 274 -19.58 12.07 13.16
N TYR A 275 -20.10 11.08 13.88
CA TYR A 275 -20.65 11.23 15.22
C TYR A 275 -19.67 11.90 16.19
N PHE A 276 -18.43 11.41 16.30
CA PHE A 276 -17.45 12.04 17.17
C PHE A 276 -17.00 13.42 16.70
N LYS A 277 -17.02 13.69 15.39
CA LYS A 277 -16.74 15.04 14.87
C LYS A 277 -17.83 16.02 15.28
N GLU A 278 -19.10 15.62 15.18
CA GLU A 278 -20.22 16.45 15.62
C GLU A 278 -20.12 16.77 17.12
N LEU A 279 -19.73 15.80 17.96
CA LEU A 279 -19.48 16.06 19.40
C LEU A 279 -18.35 17.07 19.65
N VAL A 280 -17.34 17.09 18.79
CA VAL A 280 -16.25 18.08 18.87
C VAL A 280 -16.74 19.45 18.39
N ASP A 281 -17.46 19.50 17.27
CA ASP A 281 -17.98 20.73 16.68
C ASP A 281 -19.00 21.42 17.60
N ASP A 282 -19.82 20.65 18.31
CA ASP A 282 -20.77 21.12 19.33
C ASP A 282 -20.10 21.53 20.65
N GLY A 283 -18.81 21.24 20.83
CA GLY A 283 -18.05 21.56 22.04
C GLY A 283 -18.23 20.60 23.22
N TYR A 284 -18.93 19.47 23.04
CA TYR A 284 -19.09 18.44 24.07
C TYR A 284 -17.83 17.60 24.28
N LEU A 285 -17.04 17.39 23.22
CA LEU A 285 -15.79 16.63 23.26
C LEU A 285 -14.61 17.53 22.93
N ILE A 286 -13.65 17.66 23.84
CA ILE A 286 -12.42 18.41 23.61
C ILE A 286 -11.30 17.44 23.20
N PRO A 287 -10.83 17.46 21.94
CA PRO A 287 -9.73 16.61 21.51
C PRO A 287 -8.45 16.91 22.31
N GLY A 288 -7.79 15.87 22.80
CA GLY A 288 -6.55 16.01 23.58
C GLY A 288 -6.74 16.19 25.08
N ASN A 289 -7.96 16.37 25.58
CA ASN A 289 -8.24 16.30 27.02
C ASN A 289 -8.28 14.83 27.49
N GLU A 290 -7.40 14.46 28.42
CA GLU A 290 -7.28 13.08 28.90
C GLU A 290 -8.52 12.61 29.68
N ASN A 291 -9.20 13.48 30.43
CA ASN A 291 -10.45 13.14 31.14
C ASN A 291 -11.57 12.82 30.14
N HIS A 292 -11.69 13.62 29.08
CA HIS A 292 -12.67 13.34 28.03
C HIS A 292 -12.33 12.04 27.29
N LYS A 293 -11.06 11.76 26.99
CA LYS A 293 -10.65 10.49 26.37
C LYS A 293 -10.93 9.29 27.29
N ALA A 294 -10.66 9.42 28.59
CA ALA A 294 -10.95 8.39 29.58
C ALA A 294 -12.46 8.11 29.67
N CYS A 295 -13.29 9.17 29.70
CA CYS A 295 -14.74 9.03 29.66
C CYS A 295 -15.23 8.43 28.35
N VAL A 296 -14.68 8.84 27.20
CA VAL A 296 -15.00 8.27 25.89
C VAL A 296 -14.66 6.77 25.88
N TRP A 297 -13.48 6.39 26.35
CA TRP A 297 -13.09 4.98 26.47
C TRP A 297 -14.06 4.21 27.34
N PHE A 298 -14.36 4.71 28.55
CA PHE A 298 -15.24 4.03 29.49
C PHE A 298 -16.65 3.81 28.93
N VAL A 299 -17.25 4.82 28.31
CA VAL A 299 -18.63 4.77 27.80
C VAL A 299 -18.71 4.03 26.47
N TYR A 300 -17.84 4.35 25.50
CA TYR A 300 -18.01 3.90 24.12
C TYR A 300 -17.24 2.63 23.77
N SER A 301 -16.17 2.24 24.48
CA SER A 301 -15.36 1.07 24.08
C SER A 301 -16.17 -0.22 23.95
N LYS A 302 -16.96 -0.59 24.97
CA LYS A 302 -17.81 -1.79 24.98
C LYS A 302 -18.95 -1.72 23.96
N PHE A 303 -19.55 -0.55 23.81
CA PHE A 303 -20.59 -0.32 22.78
C PHE A 303 -20.02 -0.51 21.38
N LEU A 304 -18.87 0.11 21.10
CA LEU A 304 -18.21 -0.02 19.80
C LEU A 304 -17.75 -1.45 19.55
N GLN A 305 -17.23 -2.16 20.55
CA GLN A 305 -16.87 -3.57 20.39
C GLN A 305 -18.09 -4.41 19.99
N THR A 306 -19.23 -4.20 20.66
CA THR A 306 -20.48 -4.90 20.34
C THR A 306 -20.95 -4.63 18.91
N GLU A 307 -20.82 -3.40 18.42
CA GLU A 307 -21.15 -3.06 17.02
C GLU A 307 -20.13 -3.64 16.03
N LEU A 308 -18.85 -3.68 16.37
CA LEU A 308 -17.83 -4.33 15.53
C LEU A 308 -18.02 -5.84 15.44
N ASP A 309 -18.47 -6.48 16.52
CA ASP A 309 -18.82 -7.91 16.52
C ASP A 309 -19.96 -8.20 15.55
N LYS A 310 -20.99 -7.33 15.50
CA LYS A 310 -22.07 -7.42 14.50
C LYS A 310 -21.54 -7.24 13.09
N VAL A 311 -20.71 -6.22 12.84
CA VAL A 311 -20.05 -5.99 11.54
C VAL A 311 -19.26 -7.23 11.11
N LYS A 312 -18.52 -7.85 12.02
CA LYS A 312 -17.75 -9.07 11.76
C LYS A 312 -18.67 -10.21 11.32
N ILE A 313 -19.76 -10.44 12.04
CA ILE A 313 -20.74 -11.49 11.70
C ILE A 313 -21.41 -11.22 10.34
N GLU A 314 -21.86 -9.99 10.10
CA GLU A 314 -22.50 -9.60 8.84
C GLU A 314 -21.55 -9.78 7.66
N TRP A 315 -20.31 -9.31 7.79
CA TRP A 315 -19.28 -9.49 6.77
C TRP A 315 -18.92 -10.96 6.59
N ASN A 316 -18.80 -11.75 7.64
CA ASN A 316 -18.42 -13.15 7.47
C ASN A 316 -19.51 -13.99 6.78
N ASN A 317 -20.77 -13.53 6.84
CA ASN A 317 -21.93 -14.17 6.21
C ASN A 317 -22.35 -13.55 4.85
N HIS A 318 -21.87 -12.36 4.48
CA HIS A 318 -22.28 -11.74 3.22
C HIS A 318 -21.67 -12.48 2.01
N TYR A 319 -22.40 -12.48 0.90
CA TYR A 319 -21.91 -13.08 -0.34
C TYR A 319 -21.00 -12.12 -1.11
N ILE A 320 -19.75 -12.51 -1.34
CA ILE A 320 -18.81 -11.77 -2.18
C ILE A 320 -18.93 -12.23 -3.63
N ARG A 321 -19.34 -11.31 -4.50
CA ARG A 321 -19.49 -11.56 -5.93
C ARG A 321 -18.15 -11.76 -6.63
N HIS A 322 -18.18 -12.55 -7.71
CA HIS A 322 -17.03 -12.72 -8.59
C HIS A 322 -16.58 -11.37 -9.17
N SER A 323 -15.26 -11.18 -9.28
CA SER A 323 -14.67 -10.02 -9.94
C SER A 323 -13.41 -10.43 -10.68
N ASN A 324 -13.05 -9.72 -11.75
CA ASN A 324 -11.85 -10.02 -12.55
C ASN A 324 -10.52 -9.97 -11.77
N TYR A 325 -10.55 -9.50 -10.52
CA TYR A 325 -9.38 -9.35 -9.66
C TYR A 325 -9.46 -10.21 -8.39
N CYS A 326 -10.53 -11.00 -8.25
CA CYS A 326 -10.76 -11.85 -7.09
C CYS A 326 -11.04 -13.27 -7.56
N GLU A 327 -10.18 -14.21 -7.15
CA GLU A 327 -10.19 -15.57 -7.69
C GLU A 327 -11.45 -16.36 -7.33
N VAL A 328 -12.02 -16.12 -6.14
CA VAL A 328 -13.14 -16.93 -5.64
C VAL A 328 -14.29 -16.05 -5.15
N SER A 329 -15.50 -16.37 -5.61
CA SER A 329 -16.77 -15.82 -5.10
C SER A 329 -17.39 -16.75 -4.08
N GLY A 330 -18.09 -16.21 -3.09
CA GLY A 330 -18.70 -16.99 -2.01
C GLY A 330 -18.84 -16.19 -0.74
N LYS A 331 -19.41 -16.80 0.31
CA LYS A 331 -19.41 -16.20 1.64
C LYS A 331 -18.06 -16.46 2.32
N PRO A 332 -17.47 -15.48 3.02
CA PRO A 332 -16.19 -15.68 3.70
C PRO A 332 -16.16 -16.91 4.63
N ASP A 333 -17.23 -17.17 5.38
CA ASP A 333 -17.26 -18.34 6.27
C ASP A 333 -17.32 -19.67 5.51
N GLU A 334 -18.09 -19.76 4.43
CA GLU A 334 -18.13 -20.95 3.57
C GLU A 334 -16.75 -21.19 2.93
N LEU A 335 -16.11 -20.14 2.43
CA LEU A 335 -14.79 -20.23 1.81
C LEU A 335 -13.66 -20.55 2.81
N TYR A 336 -13.85 -20.20 4.08
CA TYR A 336 -12.85 -20.45 5.12
C TYR A 336 -12.97 -21.85 5.71
N PHE A 337 -14.19 -22.29 6.04
CA PHE A 337 -14.42 -23.57 6.72
C PHE A 337 -14.68 -24.74 5.77
N LEU A 338 -15.08 -24.49 4.52
CA LEU A 338 -15.39 -25.50 3.51
C LEU A 338 -14.66 -25.19 2.18
N PRO A 339 -13.33 -25.01 2.17
CA PRO A 339 -12.57 -24.65 0.98
C PRO A 339 -12.69 -25.70 -0.15
N GLU A 340 -13.01 -26.95 0.18
CA GLU A 340 -13.15 -28.05 -0.78
C GLU A 340 -14.33 -27.81 -1.74
N THR A 341 -15.32 -27.00 -1.34
CA THR A 341 -16.48 -26.64 -2.17
C THR A 341 -16.11 -25.80 -3.39
N VAL A 342 -14.90 -25.23 -3.39
CA VAL A 342 -14.36 -24.39 -4.47
C VAL A 342 -13.03 -24.92 -5.02
N ASP A 343 -12.72 -26.20 -4.77
CA ASP A 343 -11.48 -26.89 -5.18
C ASP A 343 -10.20 -26.33 -4.52
N TYR A 344 -10.28 -25.89 -3.26
CA TYR A 344 -9.13 -25.49 -2.45
C TYR A 344 -9.03 -26.34 -1.17
N GLU A 345 -7.90 -26.26 -0.49
CA GLU A 345 -7.63 -27.00 0.75
C GLU A 345 -7.18 -26.06 1.87
N GLU A 346 -7.39 -26.48 3.13
CA GLU A 346 -6.83 -25.83 4.31
C GLU A 346 -5.31 -25.80 4.24
N CYS A 347 -4.72 -24.60 4.30
CA CYS A 347 -3.27 -24.42 4.23
C CYS A 347 -2.61 -24.29 5.60
N GLY A 348 -3.37 -23.93 6.64
CA GLY A 348 -2.85 -23.65 7.97
C GLY A 348 -2.28 -24.89 8.66
N LEU A 349 -1.34 -24.66 9.58
CA LEU A 349 -0.76 -25.71 10.41
C LEU A 349 -1.55 -25.86 11.70
N GLN A 350 -1.79 -27.10 12.12
CA GLN A 350 -2.25 -27.36 13.47
C GLN A 350 -1.07 -27.20 14.42
N VAL A 351 -1.28 -26.47 15.51
CA VAL A 351 -0.27 -26.27 16.56
C VAL A 351 -0.78 -26.94 17.83
N PRO A 352 0.04 -27.74 18.53
CA PRO A 352 -0.31 -28.28 19.83
C PRO A 352 -0.70 -27.16 20.80
N HIS A 353 -1.77 -27.37 21.56
CA HIS A 353 -2.21 -26.38 22.55
C HIS A 353 -1.13 -26.04 23.59
N ASP A 354 -0.34 -27.04 23.98
CA ASP A 354 0.75 -26.90 24.96
C ASP A 354 1.81 -25.88 24.48
N ASP A 355 2.14 -25.87 23.18
CA ASP A 355 3.12 -24.93 22.62
C ASP A 355 2.58 -23.50 22.60
N ILE A 356 1.28 -23.34 22.33
CA ILE A 356 0.60 -22.05 22.37
C ILE A 356 0.57 -21.51 23.80
N GLU A 357 0.21 -22.36 24.76
CA GLU A 357 0.15 -21.99 26.18
C GLU A 357 1.53 -21.66 26.75
N ALA A 358 2.57 -22.43 26.39
CA ALA A 358 3.94 -22.15 26.80
C ALA A 358 4.41 -20.74 26.38
N ILE A 359 4.11 -20.30 25.15
CA ILE A 359 4.48 -18.94 24.70
C ILE A 359 3.65 -17.87 25.42
N ILE A 360 2.34 -18.11 25.60
CA ILE A 360 1.45 -17.19 26.30
C ILE A 360 1.93 -16.96 27.74
N GLU A 361 2.28 -18.04 28.44
CA GLU A 361 2.75 -18.02 29.83
C GLU A 361 4.15 -17.41 29.94
N HIS A 362 5.09 -17.82 29.07
CA HIS A 362 6.49 -17.36 29.13
C HIS A 362 6.62 -15.85 28.94
N GLU A 363 5.90 -15.28 27.98
CA GLU A 363 5.94 -13.83 27.70
C GLU A 363 4.91 -13.02 28.53
N ASN A 364 4.11 -13.73 29.33
CA ASN A 364 2.95 -13.25 30.08
C ASN A 364 2.09 -12.25 29.27
N ILE A 365 1.77 -12.63 28.03
CA ILE A 365 1.19 -11.70 27.05
C ILE A 365 -0.20 -11.24 27.47
N PHE A 366 -1.01 -12.13 28.05
CA PHE A 366 -2.38 -11.79 28.45
C PHE A 366 -2.44 -10.90 29.69
N ASP A 367 -1.62 -11.15 30.72
CA ASP A 367 -1.61 -10.26 31.89
C ASP A 367 -1.10 -8.88 31.49
N ARG A 368 -0.01 -8.82 30.71
CA ARG A 368 0.53 -7.54 30.23
C ARG A 368 -0.46 -6.80 29.33
N ALA A 369 -1.21 -7.49 28.50
CA ALA A 369 -2.27 -6.88 27.69
C ALA A 369 -3.39 -6.32 28.58
N SER A 370 -3.81 -7.07 29.60
CA SER A 370 -4.78 -6.60 30.60
C SER A 370 -4.27 -5.36 31.33
N ASP A 371 -3.00 -5.36 31.75
CA ASP A 371 -2.38 -4.21 32.39
C ASP A 371 -2.42 -2.98 31.48
N ILE A 372 -2.08 -3.11 30.19
CA ILE A 372 -2.13 -2.01 29.21
C ILE A 372 -3.56 -1.47 29.01
N GLU A 373 -4.55 -2.37 28.97
CA GLU A 373 -5.96 -1.98 28.86
C GLU A 373 -6.43 -1.20 30.10
N ASN A 374 -5.85 -1.49 31.28
CA ASN A 374 -6.15 -0.84 32.55
C ASN A 374 -5.29 0.39 32.85
N GLU A 375 -4.04 0.46 32.38
CA GLU A 375 -2.99 1.45 32.76
C GLU A 375 -3.38 2.91 32.52
N ASN A 376 -4.24 3.16 31.53
CA ASN A 376 -4.57 4.51 31.05
C ASN A 376 -5.94 5.03 31.51
N THR A 377 -6.64 4.34 32.41
CA THR A 377 -7.77 4.95 33.13
C THR A 377 -7.35 5.09 34.57
N ASP A 378 -7.16 6.33 35.03
CA ASP A 378 -6.97 6.62 36.45
C ASP A 378 -8.03 5.83 37.25
N PRO A 379 -7.62 4.92 38.16
CA PRO A 379 -8.57 4.13 38.95
C PRO A 379 -9.61 5.01 39.64
N ASP A 380 -9.20 6.18 40.11
CA ASP A 380 -10.09 7.14 40.77
C ASP A 380 -11.14 7.71 39.80
N LEU A 381 -10.75 7.96 38.54
CA LEU A 381 -11.70 8.39 37.49
C LEU A 381 -12.67 7.27 37.12
N LYS A 382 -12.19 6.02 37.02
CA LYS A 382 -13.05 4.88 36.71
C LYS A 382 -14.10 4.69 37.81
N ASP A 383 -13.67 4.68 39.07
CA ASP A 383 -14.56 4.53 40.22
C ASP A 383 -15.57 5.68 40.29
N PHE A 384 -15.14 6.91 39.96
CA PHE A 384 -16.02 8.06 39.83
C PHE A 384 -17.08 7.90 38.72
N PHE A 385 -16.69 7.41 37.54
CA PHE A 385 -17.64 7.16 36.45
C PHE A 385 -18.64 6.07 36.80
N GLU A 386 -18.17 4.99 37.44
CA GLU A 386 -19.03 3.90 37.93
C GLU A 386 -20.01 4.40 39.01
N TYR A 387 -19.55 5.27 39.92
CA TYR A 387 -20.40 5.91 40.92
C TYR A 387 -21.54 6.71 40.28
N ILE A 388 -21.25 7.58 39.31
CA ILE A 388 -22.28 8.41 38.64
C ILE A 388 -23.31 7.54 37.91
N ILE A 389 -22.86 6.50 37.21
CA ILE A 389 -23.75 5.57 36.50
C ILE A 389 -24.67 4.84 37.48
N ASN A 390 -24.11 4.35 38.59
CA ASN A 390 -24.87 3.62 39.61
C ASN A 390 -25.87 4.52 40.34
N GLU A 391 -25.46 5.74 40.71
CA GLU A 391 -26.33 6.75 41.34
C GLU A 391 -27.50 7.10 40.41
N SER A 392 -27.22 7.27 39.12
CA SER A 392 -28.21 7.59 38.09
C SER A 392 -29.02 6.38 37.62
N ARG A 393 -28.75 5.18 38.16
CA ARG A 393 -29.40 3.90 37.81
C ARG A 393 -29.38 3.59 36.32
N LEU A 394 -28.29 3.97 35.65
CA LEU A 394 -28.09 3.72 34.23
C LEU A 394 -27.54 2.31 34.02
N GLU A 395 -27.97 1.66 32.94
CA GLU A 395 -27.50 0.32 32.57
C GLU A 395 -26.17 0.42 31.81
N TYR A 396 -25.14 -0.29 32.28
CA TYR A 396 -23.82 -0.34 31.66
C TYR A 396 -23.46 -1.76 31.24
N PRO A 397 -22.92 -1.99 30.02
CA PRO A 397 -22.63 -1.01 28.95
C PRO A 397 -23.88 -0.45 28.25
N PRO A 398 -23.77 0.73 27.60
CA PRO A 398 -24.91 1.34 26.91
C PRO A 398 -25.43 0.47 25.76
N LYS A 399 -26.77 0.32 25.70
CA LYS A 399 -27.48 -0.51 24.69
C LYS A 399 -27.43 0.06 23.28
N ASN A 400 -27.40 1.38 23.15
CA ASN A 400 -27.39 2.08 21.88
C ASN A 400 -26.61 3.40 22.00
N TRP A 401 -26.41 4.06 20.87
CA TRP A 401 -25.62 5.29 20.80
C TRP A 401 -26.27 6.48 21.55
N GLU A 402 -27.60 6.51 21.69
CA GLU A 402 -28.31 7.56 22.43
C GLU A 402 -28.06 7.43 23.94
N CYS A 403 -28.13 6.20 24.47
CA CYS A 403 -27.76 5.90 25.85
C CYS A 403 -26.29 6.23 26.11
N ALA A 404 -25.40 5.90 25.17
CA ALA A 404 -23.98 6.23 25.27
C ALA A 404 -23.76 7.76 25.30
N LEU A 405 -24.45 8.52 24.44
CA LEU A 405 -24.39 9.97 24.44
C LEU A 405 -24.88 10.58 25.75
N PHE A 406 -26.00 10.09 26.28
CA PHE A 406 -26.55 10.56 27.53
C PHE A 406 -25.60 10.31 28.70
N MET A 407 -25.05 9.09 28.81
CA MET A 407 -24.03 8.75 29.82
C MET A 407 -22.80 9.64 29.70
N TYR A 408 -22.30 9.84 28.47
CA TYR A 408 -21.13 10.70 28.23
C TYR A 408 -21.37 12.12 28.73
N LYS A 409 -22.47 12.75 28.32
CA LYS A 409 -22.81 14.12 28.74
C LYS A 409 -22.97 14.22 30.25
N LEU A 410 -23.68 13.27 30.86
CA LEU A 410 -23.87 13.23 32.31
C LEU A 410 -22.54 13.19 33.06
N ILE A 411 -21.61 12.33 32.64
CA ILE A 411 -20.30 12.19 33.30
C ILE A 411 -19.47 13.47 33.11
N ILE A 412 -19.43 14.03 31.89
CA ILE A 412 -18.68 15.27 31.61
C ILE A 412 -19.25 16.46 32.39
N ASP A 413 -20.57 16.56 32.55
CA ASP A 413 -21.22 17.62 33.33
C ASP A 413 -20.85 17.56 34.83
N HIS A 414 -20.48 16.40 35.36
CA HIS A 414 -20.01 16.23 36.73
C HIS A 414 -18.48 16.39 36.87
N LEU A 415 -17.73 16.33 35.76
CA LEU A 415 -16.27 16.54 35.73
C LEU A 415 -15.89 18.02 35.58
N ASN A 416 -16.76 18.83 34.99
CA ASN A 416 -16.61 20.29 34.86
C ASN A 416 -17.21 21.01 36.08
#